data_AF-A0A8A3PC57-F1
#
_entry.id   AF-A0A8A3PC57-F1
#
_cell.length_a   1.000
_cell.length_b   1.000
_cell.length_c   1.000
_cell.angle_alpha   90.00
_cell.angle_beta   90.00
_cell.angle_gamma   90.00
#
_symmetry.space_group_name_H-M   'P 1'
#
loop_
_entity.id
_entity.type
_entity.pdbx_description
1 polymer ?
#
loop_
_entity_poly.entity_id
_entity_poly.type
_entity_poly.pdbx_seq_one_letter_code
_entity_poly.pdbx_strand_id
1 'polypeptide(L)'
;MRSPSFMGAIATTFILLNSFAHASRRPNEKPAAPPLRARDERVSTKYFFEPGGNYALEHYDIRYFRGHAVTEEEKQETLRHLVRSYLITFRERNIETWIAHGTLLGWWWNGKALPWDWDLDTQVSSTTLAWLAENLNMTTHRYTGQAEDGSPFVREYLLDVNPWSWERVRGDGMNVIDARWIDKTNGLFIDITGLAEVNPSAHPGIWSCKNYHRYHTRELYPLRETEFEGVPALVPYSFDKVLMDEYGPRALTKTLYMGHRWNPGKKEWIPEKPILIHEVDQKQKAQGQPQAQEQAQRQAQPGAQAQAQALDQAKTQEPKQGQPQTQEQKQDHPHMPRSIQSNAQPKAGLWNLLHVL
;
A
#
# COMPACT_ATOMS: atom_id res chain seq x y z
N MET A 1 44.24 59.37 44.78
CA MET A 1 43.96 60.56 43.93
C MET A 1 44.03 60.07 42.49
N ARG A 2 43.04 60.15 41.59
CA ARG A 2 41.75 60.84 41.51
C ARG A 2 40.74 59.94 40.77
N SER A 3 39.48 60.26 41.00
CA SER A 3 38.20 59.66 40.63
C SER A 3 37.84 59.78 39.12
N PRO A 4 36.74 59.12 38.67
CA PRO A 4 36.29 59.11 37.28
C PRO A 4 35.33 60.26 36.96
N SER A 5 35.15 60.57 35.68
CA SER A 5 34.11 61.50 35.20
C SER A 5 33.33 60.91 34.03
N PHE A 6 32.03 60.71 34.27
CA PHE A 6 30.96 60.56 33.28
C PHE A 6 30.54 61.94 32.75
N MET A 7 30.18 62.01 31.46
CA MET A 7 29.18 62.89 30.80
C MET A 7 29.46 62.82 29.29
N GLY A 8 28.52 62.73 28.35
CA GLY A 8 27.06 62.78 28.37
C GLY A 8 26.60 62.56 26.93
N ALA A 9 25.40 62.01 26.76
CA ALA A 9 24.80 61.68 25.48
C ALA A 9 24.44 62.93 24.65
N ILE A 10 24.59 62.84 23.33
CA ILE A 10 23.85 63.67 22.38
C ILE A 10 23.15 62.72 21.39
N ALA A 11 21.88 62.47 21.65
CA ALA A 11 20.98 61.77 20.73
C ALA A 11 20.44 62.79 19.73
N THR A 12 20.97 62.78 18.51
CA THR A 12 20.47 63.62 17.42
C THR A 12 19.15 63.05 16.92
N THR A 13 18.05 63.63 17.39
CA THR A 13 16.68 63.30 16.97
C THR A 13 16.42 64.00 15.63
N PHE A 14 16.41 63.25 14.52
CA PHE A 14 15.91 63.76 13.24
C PHE A 14 14.38 63.81 13.30
N ILE A 15 13.83 65.01 13.49
CA ILE A 15 12.41 65.30 13.29
C ILE A 15 12.21 65.55 11.79
N LEU A 16 11.75 64.53 11.07
CA LEU A 16 11.17 64.71 9.73
C LEU A 16 9.74 65.25 9.90
N LEU A 17 9.57 66.56 9.69
CA LEU A 17 8.26 67.15 9.42
C LEU A 17 7.75 66.61 8.07
N ASN A 18 6.86 65.62 8.11
CA ASN A 18 6.01 65.34 6.96
C ASN A 18 4.81 66.28 6.99
N SER A 19 4.83 67.24 6.07
CA SER A 19 3.67 68.06 5.71
C SER A 19 2.47 67.18 5.37
N PHE A 20 1.41 67.23 6.17
CA PHE A 20 0.12 66.69 5.79
C PHE A 20 -0.52 67.61 4.74
N ALA A 21 -0.21 67.40 3.47
CA ALA A 21 -1.10 67.80 2.40
C ALA A 21 -2.30 66.84 2.42
N HIS A 22 -3.41 67.27 3.00
CA HIS A 22 -4.70 66.58 2.90
C HIS A 22 -5.20 66.69 1.45
N ALA A 23 -4.78 65.76 0.59
CA ALA A 23 -5.40 65.54 -0.70
C ALA A 23 -6.78 64.90 -0.46
N SER A 24 -7.84 65.68 -0.63
CA SER A 24 -9.22 65.23 -0.57
C SER A 24 -9.43 64.04 -1.53
N ARG A 25 -9.93 62.92 -1.01
CA ARG A 25 -10.29 61.75 -1.82
C ARG A 25 -11.48 62.12 -2.71
N ARG A 26 -11.32 62.00 -4.02
CA ARG A 26 -12.45 62.05 -4.97
C ARG A 26 -13.36 60.85 -4.70
N PRO A 27 -14.67 61.03 -4.48
CA PRO A 27 -15.58 59.92 -4.24
C PRO A 27 -15.99 59.32 -5.60
N ASN A 28 -15.16 58.43 -6.18
CA ASN A 28 -15.58 57.36 -7.12
C ASN A 28 -14.47 56.49 -7.77
N GLU A 29 -13.23 56.46 -7.29
CA GLU A 29 -12.26 55.47 -7.80
C GLU A 29 -12.42 54.11 -7.10
N LYS A 30 -12.75 53.07 -7.89
CA LYS A 30 -12.68 51.68 -7.43
C LYS A 30 -11.24 51.37 -6.99
N PRO A 31 -11.03 50.73 -5.83
CA PRO A 31 -9.69 50.37 -5.40
C PRO A 31 -9.07 49.42 -6.45
N ALA A 32 -7.88 49.78 -6.93
CA ALA A 32 -7.09 48.91 -7.78
C ALA A 32 -6.88 47.58 -7.06
N ALA A 33 -7.07 46.47 -7.79
CA ALA A 33 -6.81 45.14 -7.25
C ALA A 33 -5.38 45.10 -6.69
N PRO A 34 -5.17 44.51 -5.50
CA PRO A 34 -3.83 44.35 -4.97
C PRO A 34 -3.00 43.59 -6.02
N PRO A 35 -1.71 43.94 -6.22
CA PRO A 35 -0.86 43.18 -7.11
C PRO A 35 -0.96 41.72 -6.70
N LEU A 36 -1.25 40.84 -7.66
CA LEU A 36 -1.19 39.41 -7.49
C LEU A 36 0.17 39.12 -6.86
N ARG A 37 0.19 38.79 -5.57
CA ARG A 37 1.41 38.31 -4.93
C ARG A 37 1.87 37.14 -5.78
N ALA A 38 3.06 37.26 -6.38
CA ALA A 38 3.75 36.11 -6.92
C ALA A 38 3.65 35.04 -5.85
N ARG A 39 3.04 33.89 -6.19
CA ARG A 39 3.09 32.73 -5.30
C ARG A 39 4.57 32.51 -5.05
N ASP A 40 5.02 32.64 -3.81
CA ASP A 40 6.29 32.06 -3.38
C ASP A 40 6.18 30.58 -3.74
N GLU A 41 6.72 30.19 -4.88
CA GLU A 41 6.96 28.79 -5.20
C GLU A 41 8.00 28.34 -4.20
N ARG A 42 7.53 27.89 -3.02
CA ARG A 42 8.40 27.28 -2.02
C ARG A 42 9.15 26.16 -2.73
N VAL A 43 10.47 26.28 -2.80
CA VAL A 43 11.34 25.23 -3.31
C VAL A 43 10.98 23.95 -2.56
N SER A 44 10.63 22.91 -3.30
CA SER A 44 10.25 21.62 -2.73
C SER A 44 11.38 21.08 -1.85
N THR A 45 11.04 20.61 -0.66
CA THR A 45 11.95 19.97 0.30
C THR A 45 12.17 18.48 0.01
N LYS A 46 11.48 17.93 -1.00
CA LYS A 46 11.55 16.50 -1.36
C LYS A 46 13.00 16.10 -1.62
N TYR A 47 13.47 15.09 -0.90
CA TYR A 47 14.84 14.61 -1.02
C TYR A 47 14.97 13.44 -2.01
N PHE A 48 14.18 12.40 -1.81
CA PHE A 48 14.16 11.23 -2.66
C PHE A 48 13.24 11.45 -3.86
N PHE A 49 13.67 11.01 -5.05
CA PHE A 49 12.90 11.19 -6.28
C PHE A 49 12.78 9.89 -7.05
N GLU A 50 11.57 9.65 -7.54
CA GLU A 50 11.16 8.51 -8.33
C GLU A 50 10.79 8.98 -9.74
N PRO A 51 10.98 8.14 -10.78
CA PRO A 51 10.47 8.43 -12.12
C PRO A 51 8.95 8.73 -12.14
N GLY A 52 8.18 7.99 -11.33
CA GLY A 52 6.74 8.17 -11.16
C GLY A 52 5.92 7.79 -12.40
N GLY A 53 4.62 8.11 -12.35
CA GLY A 53 3.68 7.93 -13.48
C GLY A 53 2.87 6.62 -13.45
N ASN A 54 3.36 5.59 -12.77
CA ASN A 54 2.58 4.41 -12.40
C ASN A 54 3.20 3.74 -11.16
N TYR A 55 2.47 2.80 -10.58
CA TYR A 55 2.87 2.09 -9.36
C TYR A 55 4.29 1.52 -9.43
N ALA A 56 4.63 0.74 -10.46
CA ALA A 56 5.96 0.15 -10.59
C ALA A 56 7.08 1.21 -10.62
N LEU A 57 6.83 2.35 -11.28
CA LEU A 57 7.81 3.43 -11.42
C LEU A 57 7.99 4.30 -10.16
N GLU A 58 7.14 4.13 -9.14
CA GLU A 58 7.29 4.79 -7.84
C GLU A 58 8.28 4.08 -6.91
N HIS A 59 8.81 2.92 -7.31
CA HIS A 59 9.72 2.10 -6.50
C HIS A 59 11.16 2.09 -7.04
N TYR A 60 11.52 3.10 -7.86
CA TYR A 60 12.86 3.27 -8.43
C TYR A 60 13.49 4.58 -8.00
N ASP A 61 14.76 4.54 -7.59
CA ASP A 61 15.57 5.74 -7.43
C ASP A 61 15.94 6.29 -8.81
N ILE A 62 15.53 7.53 -9.07
CA ILE A 62 15.67 8.15 -10.39
C ILE A 62 17.13 8.23 -10.88
N ARG A 63 18.12 8.22 -9.98
CA ARG A 63 19.55 8.29 -10.34
C ARG A 63 20.05 7.02 -11.02
N TYR A 64 19.42 5.89 -10.73
CA TYR A 64 19.83 4.55 -11.20
C TYR A 64 18.81 3.89 -12.13
N PHE A 65 17.62 4.48 -12.27
CA PHE A 65 16.58 4.02 -13.18
C PHE A 65 17.06 4.00 -14.64
N ARG A 66 16.78 2.90 -15.36
CA ARG A 66 17.25 2.66 -16.73
C ARG A 66 16.26 3.10 -17.83
N GLY A 67 15.23 3.86 -17.47
CA GLY A 67 14.23 4.37 -18.41
C GLY A 67 13.06 3.41 -18.68
N HIS A 68 13.07 2.21 -18.11
CA HIS A 68 11.98 1.24 -18.19
C HIS A 68 11.92 0.40 -16.91
N ALA A 69 10.72 -0.03 -16.53
CA ALA A 69 10.56 -1.01 -15.45
C ALA A 69 11.14 -2.37 -15.87
N VAL A 70 11.71 -3.08 -14.92
CA VAL A 70 12.26 -4.42 -15.12
C VAL A 70 11.14 -5.45 -15.30
N THR A 71 11.46 -6.65 -15.82
CA THR A 71 10.45 -7.73 -15.90
C THR A 71 10.07 -8.23 -14.51
N GLU A 72 8.96 -8.95 -14.38
CA GLU A 72 8.55 -9.52 -13.09
C GLU A 72 9.61 -10.48 -12.53
N GLU A 73 10.27 -11.26 -13.39
CA GLU A 73 11.35 -12.16 -13.00
C GLU A 73 12.58 -11.39 -12.48
N GLU A 74 13.01 -10.35 -13.21
CA GLU A 74 14.14 -9.50 -12.79
C GLU A 74 13.81 -8.72 -11.52
N LYS A 75 12.55 -8.30 -11.34
CA LYS A 75 12.06 -7.65 -10.12
C LYS A 75 12.21 -8.60 -8.94
N GLN A 76 11.67 -9.81 -9.04
CA GLN A 76 11.74 -10.82 -7.96
C GLN A 76 13.19 -11.16 -7.62
N GLU A 77 14.04 -11.36 -8.62
CA GLU A 77 15.47 -11.62 -8.41
C GLU A 77 16.16 -10.43 -7.71
N THR A 78 15.87 -9.21 -8.16
CA THR A 78 16.45 -7.99 -7.60
C THR A 78 16.01 -7.77 -6.16
N LEU A 79 14.71 -7.81 -5.86
CA LEU A 79 14.20 -7.62 -4.49
C LEU A 79 14.78 -8.67 -3.53
N ARG A 80 14.88 -9.93 -3.97
CA ARG A 80 15.52 -10.99 -3.18
C ARG A 80 16.98 -10.66 -2.84
N HIS A 81 17.80 -10.28 -3.82
CA HIS A 81 19.20 -9.96 -3.56
C HIS A 81 19.39 -8.64 -2.80
N LEU A 82 18.51 -7.68 -3.04
CA LEU A 82 18.44 -6.41 -2.35
C LEU A 82 18.21 -6.61 -0.85
N VAL A 83 17.15 -7.33 -0.43
CA VAL A 83 16.90 -7.58 0.99
C VAL A 83 17.97 -8.44 1.64
N ARG A 84 18.50 -9.45 0.93
CA ARG A 84 19.60 -10.27 1.44
C ARG A 84 20.84 -9.45 1.71
N SER A 85 21.22 -8.58 0.77
CA SER A 85 22.38 -7.70 0.93
C SER A 85 22.23 -6.75 2.12
N TYR A 86 21.04 -6.21 2.32
CA TYR A 86 20.70 -5.32 3.43
C TYR A 86 20.81 -6.05 4.78
N LEU A 87 20.08 -7.16 4.95
CA LEU A 87 20.01 -7.90 6.20
C LEU A 87 21.39 -8.48 6.60
N ILE A 88 22.13 -9.05 5.63
CA ILE A 88 23.49 -9.54 5.88
C ILE A 88 24.40 -8.39 6.31
N THR A 89 24.41 -7.27 5.59
CA THR A 89 25.28 -6.13 5.93
C THR A 89 24.96 -5.58 7.32
N PHE A 90 23.68 -5.40 7.64
CA PHE A 90 23.25 -4.88 8.93
C PHE A 90 23.65 -5.83 10.06
N ARG A 91 23.45 -7.14 9.87
CA ARG A 91 23.86 -8.15 10.85
C ARG A 91 25.37 -8.20 11.05
N GLU A 92 26.17 -8.22 9.99
CA GLU A 92 27.64 -8.24 10.07
C GLU A 92 28.22 -7.01 10.79
N ARG A 93 27.52 -5.88 10.72
CA ARG A 93 27.89 -4.63 11.39
C ARG A 93 27.26 -4.46 12.77
N ASN A 94 26.50 -5.45 13.26
CA ASN A 94 25.74 -5.39 14.51
C ASN A 94 24.78 -4.18 14.57
N ILE A 95 24.10 -3.90 13.46
CA ILE A 95 23.10 -2.84 13.34
C ILE A 95 21.71 -3.49 13.41
N GLU A 96 20.94 -3.17 14.44
CA GLU A 96 19.58 -3.68 14.61
C GLU A 96 18.61 -3.03 13.62
N THR A 97 17.89 -3.86 12.88
CA THR A 97 16.82 -3.52 11.93
C THR A 97 15.82 -4.66 11.87
N TRP A 98 14.56 -4.39 11.54
CA TRP A 98 13.54 -5.42 11.32
C TRP A 98 12.72 -5.13 10.06
N ILE A 99 12.18 -6.19 9.47
CA ILE A 99 11.27 -6.08 8.33
C ILE A 99 9.89 -5.58 8.78
N ALA A 100 9.23 -4.76 7.96
CA ALA A 100 7.97 -4.10 8.29
C ALA A 100 6.98 -4.14 7.11
N HIS A 101 5.75 -3.65 7.33
CA HIS A 101 4.76 -3.41 6.29
C HIS A 101 4.55 -4.60 5.34
N GLY A 102 4.59 -4.39 4.02
CA GLY A 102 4.38 -5.45 3.01
C GLY A 102 5.43 -6.56 3.08
N THR A 103 6.66 -6.20 3.45
CA THR A 103 7.76 -7.17 3.64
C THR A 103 7.48 -8.10 4.81
N LEU A 104 6.98 -7.58 5.93
CA LEU A 104 6.56 -8.40 7.08
C LEU A 104 5.35 -9.27 6.73
N LEU A 105 4.43 -8.79 5.88
CA LEU A 105 3.30 -9.58 5.41
C LEU A 105 3.75 -10.74 4.51
N GLY A 106 4.70 -10.51 3.60
CA GLY A 106 5.32 -11.58 2.82
C GLY A 106 5.99 -12.63 3.70
N TRP A 107 6.73 -12.16 4.73
CA TRP A 107 7.33 -13.05 5.72
C TRP A 107 6.31 -13.95 6.41
N TRP A 108 5.16 -13.42 6.81
CA TRP A 108 4.10 -14.19 7.47
C TRP A 108 3.64 -15.40 6.65
N TRP A 109 3.57 -15.28 5.31
CA TRP A 109 3.08 -16.35 4.44
C TRP A 109 4.11 -17.47 4.24
N ASN A 110 5.33 -17.13 3.83
CA ASN A 110 6.36 -18.12 3.54
C ASN A 110 7.81 -17.64 3.74
N GLY A 111 8.02 -16.51 4.42
CA GLY A 111 9.36 -15.96 4.57
C GLY A 111 9.92 -15.33 3.29
N LYS A 112 9.07 -14.95 2.31
CA LYS A 112 9.49 -14.37 1.03
C LYS A 112 8.74 -13.07 0.71
N ALA A 113 9.29 -12.28 -0.20
CA ALA A 113 8.58 -11.13 -0.76
C ALA A 113 7.28 -11.57 -1.45
N LEU A 114 6.24 -10.72 -1.39
CA LEU A 114 4.99 -11.00 -2.09
C LEU A 114 5.20 -10.88 -3.60
N PRO A 115 4.64 -11.78 -4.44
CA PRO A 115 4.90 -11.76 -5.88
C PRO A 115 4.50 -10.46 -6.58
N TRP A 116 3.46 -9.79 -6.08
CA TRP A 116 2.92 -8.54 -6.63
C TRP A 116 3.54 -7.28 -6.00
N ASP A 117 4.34 -7.40 -4.93
CA ASP A 117 5.00 -6.25 -4.33
C ASP A 117 6.12 -5.73 -5.22
N TRP A 118 6.36 -4.43 -5.12
CA TRP A 118 7.41 -3.72 -5.84
C TRP A 118 8.41 -3.04 -4.90
N ASP A 119 8.05 -2.87 -3.63
CA ASP A 119 8.87 -2.32 -2.57
C ASP A 119 9.26 -3.34 -1.51
N LEU A 120 10.23 -2.93 -0.70
CA LEU A 120 10.62 -3.58 0.52
C LEU A 120 10.73 -2.52 1.62
N ASP A 121 10.25 -2.86 2.79
CA ASP A 121 10.14 -1.96 3.93
C ASP A 121 10.86 -2.52 5.14
N THR A 122 11.70 -1.68 5.73
CA THR A 122 12.39 -1.99 6.98
C THR A 122 12.29 -0.83 7.94
N GLN A 123 12.47 -1.13 9.22
CA GLN A 123 12.43 -0.15 10.27
C GLN A 123 13.64 -0.28 11.19
N VAL A 124 14.04 0.86 11.73
CA VAL A 124 15.13 0.99 12.71
C VAL A 124 14.70 1.93 13.84
N SER A 125 15.37 1.87 14.99
CA SER A 125 15.22 2.91 16.00
C SER A 125 15.75 4.26 15.48
N SER A 126 15.23 5.38 15.98
CA SER A 126 15.75 6.71 15.62
C SER A 126 17.20 6.92 16.04
N THR A 127 17.65 6.28 17.12
CA THR A 127 19.05 6.27 17.54
C THR A 127 19.91 5.55 16.51
N THR A 128 19.49 4.38 16.03
CA THR A 128 20.16 3.66 14.95
C THR A 128 20.20 4.50 13.68
N LEU A 129 19.09 5.14 13.30
CA LEU A 129 19.00 5.99 12.13
C LEU A 129 19.97 7.19 12.20
N ALA A 130 20.06 7.87 13.35
CA ALA A 130 21.01 8.95 13.56
C ALA A 130 22.46 8.44 13.41
N TRP A 131 22.77 7.28 13.97
CA TRP A 131 24.08 6.66 13.80
C TRP A 131 24.40 6.32 12.34
N LEU A 132 23.43 5.78 11.58
CA LEU A 132 23.57 5.53 10.14
C LEU A 132 23.87 6.84 9.39
N ALA A 133 23.16 7.92 9.70
CA ALA A 133 23.35 9.23 9.08
C ALA A 133 24.78 9.78 9.28
N GLU A 134 25.34 9.59 10.48
CA GLU A 134 26.66 10.10 10.84
C GLU A 134 27.80 9.22 10.31
N ASN A 135 27.61 7.89 10.25
CA ASN A 135 28.70 6.94 10.06
C ASN A 135 28.67 6.19 8.73
N LEU A 136 27.49 5.99 8.14
CA LEU A 136 27.30 5.17 6.93
C LEU A 136 26.49 5.87 5.83
N ASN A 137 26.17 7.16 5.96
CA ASN A 137 25.49 7.86 4.88
C ASN A 137 26.36 7.91 3.63
N MET A 138 25.75 7.66 2.47
CA MET A 138 26.39 7.62 1.15
C MET A 138 27.48 6.56 0.99
N THR A 139 27.52 5.53 1.83
CA THR A 139 28.45 4.42 1.66
C THR A 139 27.93 3.39 0.64
N THR A 140 28.84 2.87 -0.18
CA THR A 140 28.55 1.77 -1.11
C THR A 140 28.95 0.43 -0.50
N HIS A 141 28.08 -0.56 -0.62
CA HIS A 141 28.24 -1.90 -0.06
C HIS A 141 28.24 -2.93 -1.19
N ARG A 142 29.27 -3.77 -1.20
CA ARG A 142 29.42 -4.83 -2.20
C ARG A 142 28.80 -6.11 -1.67
N TYR A 143 28.01 -6.77 -2.51
CA TYR A 143 27.36 -8.04 -2.21
C TYR A 143 27.70 -9.04 -3.30
N THR A 144 28.16 -10.22 -2.88
CA THR A 144 28.39 -11.35 -3.78
C THR A 144 27.23 -12.33 -3.65
N GLY A 145 26.39 -12.39 -4.67
CA GLY A 145 25.29 -13.33 -4.77
C GLY A 145 25.65 -14.58 -5.57
N GLN A 146 24.69 -15.48 -5.69
CA GLN A 146 24.76 -16.68 -6.52
C GLN A 146 23.58 -16.64 -7.50
N ALA A 147 23.87 -16.76 -8.78
CA ALA A 147 22.85 -16.90 -9.82
C ALA A 147 22.25 -18.32 -9.79
N GLU A 148 21.20 -18.56 -10.59
CA GLU A 148 20.52 -19.87 -10.64
C GLU A 148 21.43 -21.01 -11.12
N ASP A 149 22.40 -20.70 -11.98
CA ASP A 149 23.41 -21.64 -12.47
C ASP A 149 24.56 -21.87 -11.47
N GLY A 150 24.51 -21.23 -10.29
CA GLY A 150 25.54 -21.28 -9.26
C GLY A 150 26.76 -20.41 -9.56
N SER A 151 26.73 -19.57 -10.61
CA SER A 151 27.80 -18.61 -10.85
C SER A 151 27.72 -17.44 -9.85
N PRO A 152 28.87 -16.97 -9.32
CA PRO A 152 28.87 -15.80 -8.47
C PRO A 152 28.66 -14.53 -9.31
N PHE A 153 27.84 -13.62 -8.79
CA PHE A 153 27.73 -12.27 -9.34
C PHE A 153 27.98 -11.24 -8.23
N VAL A 154 28.33 -10.01 -8.62
CA VAL A 154 28.54 -8.91 -7.69
C VAL A 154 27.55 -7.79 -8.00
N ARG A 155 26.88 -7.29 -6.96
CA ARG A 155 26.06 -6.07 -7.01
C ARG A 155 26.60 -5.05 -6.00
N GLU A 156 26.35 -3.78 -6.30
CA GLU A 156 26.67 -2.67 -5.41
C GLU A 156 25.40 -1.98 -4.96
N TYR A 157 25.30 -1.75 -3.67
CA TYR A 157 24.17 -1.10 -3.04
C TYR A 157 24.61 0.19 -2.36
N LEU A 158 23.82 1.25 -2.50
CA LEU A 158 24.06 2.53 -1.83
C LEU A 158 23.15 2.62 -0.61
N LEU A 159 23.72 2.91 0.56
CA LEU A 159 22.96 3.44 1.69
C LEU A 159 22.89 4.96 1.57
N ASP A 160 21.69 5.50 1.41
CA ASP A 160 21.44 6.93 1.30
C ASP A 160 20.48 7.36 2.42
N VAL A 161 20.95 8.22 3.32
CA VAL A 161 20.17 8.71 4.45
C VAL A 161 19.70 10.13 4.19
N ASN A 162 18.38 10.31 4.23
CA ASN A 162 17.71 11.58 4.02
C ASN A 162 18.21 12.63 5.04
N PRO A 163 18.67 13.83 4.61
CA PRO A 163 19.04 14.91 5.52
C PRO A 163 17.93 15.35 6.48
N TRP A 164 16.66 15.05 6.18
CA TRP A 164 15.51 15.29 7.06
C TRP A 164 15.24 14.14 8.04
N SER A 165 16.15 13.17 8.16
CA SER A 165 16.08 12.04 9.11
C SER A 165 16.19 12.46 10.59
N TRP A 166 16.49 13.73 10.90
CA TRP A 166 16.42 14.25 12.26
C TRP A 166 14.98 14.65 12.65
N GLU A 167 14.15 15.09 11.71
CA GLU A 167 12.78 15.54 11.99
C GLU A 167 11.91 14.31 12.27
N ARG A 168 11.38 14.12 13.49
CA ARG A 168 10.60 12.91 13.83
C ARG A 168 9.08 13.06 13.69
N VAL A 169 8.63 14.23 13.24
CA VAL A 169 7.23 14.50 12.87
C VAL A 169 7.09 14.47 11.35
N ARG A 170 5.85 14.46 10.84
CA ARG A 170 5.59 14.39 9.39
C ARG A 170 6.14 15.58 8.59
N GLY A 171 6.30 16.75 9.23
CA GLY A 171 6.70 17.98 8.56
C GLY A 171 5.69 18.37 7.47
N ASP A 172 6.20 18.72 6.29
CA ASP A 172 5.40 19.02 5.09
C ASP A 172 4.95 17.76 4.32
N GLY A 173 5.34 16.57 4.77
CA GLY A 173 5.00 15.30 4.15
C GLY A 173 5.87 14.92 2.94
N MET A 174 6.89 15.71 2.59
CA MET A 174 7.77 15.41 1.45
C MET A 174 8.92 14.47 1.81
N ASN A 175 9.17 14.25 3.10
CA ASN A 175 10.31 13.50 3.63
C ASN A 175 9.89 12.43 4.62
N VAL A 176 8.86 11.65 4.27
CA VAL A 176 8.32 10.57 5.12
C VAL A 176 9.31 9.41 5.27
N ILE A 177 10.06 9.09 4.22
CA ILE A 177 11.10 8.06 4.23
C ILE A 177 12.43 8.64 4.70
N ASP A 178 13.11 7.93 5.59
CA ASP A 178 14.31 8.41 6.28
C ASP A 178 15.62 7.96 5.64
N ALA A 179 15.66 6.79 5.02
CA ALA A 179 16.82 6.31 4.28
C ALA A 179 16.40 5.28 3.23
N ARG A 180 17.29 5.01 2.28
CA ARG A 180 17.13 3.98 1.26
C ARG A 180 18.36 3.10 1.17
N TRP A 181 18.13 1.82 0.93
CA TRP A 181 19.14 0.88 0.45
C TRP A 181 18.89 0.60 -1.03
N ILE A 182 19.75 1.08 -1.93
CA ILE A 182 19.44 1.21 -3.36
C ILE A 182 20.32 0.27 -4.18
N ASP A 183 19.72 -0.56 -5.04
CA ASP A 183 20.45 -1.30 -6.08
C ASP A 183 20.93 -0.32 -7.17
N LYS A 184 22.25 -0.14 -7.29
CA LYS A 184 22.82 0.77 -8.28
C LYS A 184 22.70 0.24 -9.72
N THR A 185 22.27 -1.00 -9.90
CA THR A 185 22.14 -1.63 -11.22
C THR A 185 20.91 -1.10 -11.95
N ASN A 186 19.75 -1.08 -11.30
CA ASN A 186 18.47 -0.70 -11.89
C ASN A 186 17.65 0.33 -11.09
N GLY A 187 18.05 0.63 -9.83
CA GLY A 187 17.42 1.65 -8.99
C GLY A 187 16.33 1.16 -8.04
N LEU A 188 15.97 -0.14 -8.03
CA LEU A 188 15.08 -0.66 -6.99
C LEU A 188 15.71 -0.47 -5.60
N PHE A 189 14.89 -0.20 -4.59
CA PHE A 189 15.37 0.11 -3.25
C PHE A 189 14.51 -0.49 -2.13
N ILE A 190 15.09 -0.51 -0.93
CA ILE A 190 14.38 -0.73 0.33
C ILE A 190 14.17 0.64 0.97
N ASP A 191 12.94 0.93 1.38
CA ASP A 191 12.65 2.08 2.23
C ASP A 191 12.95 1.73 3.70
N ILE A 192 13.73 2.59 4.35
CA ILE A 192 14.11 2.46 5.76
C ILE A 192 13.45 3.59 6.53
N THR A 193 12.61 3.23 7.50
CA THR A 193 11.87 4.19 8.32
C THR A 193 12.32 4.16 9.78
N GLY A 194 12.62 5.33 10.36
CA GLY A 194 12.97 5.44 11.77
C GLY A 194 11.75 5.51 12.68
N LEU A 195 11.77 4.74 13.77
CA LEU A 195 10.79 4.86 14.86
C LEU A 195 11.36 5.61 16.06
N ALA A 196 10.56 6.52 16.63
CA ALA A 196 10.90 7.24 17.85
C ALA A 196 9.69 7.36 18.79
N GLU A 197 9.95 7.49 20.08
CA GLU A 197 8.95 8.02 21.01
C GLU A 197 8.89 9.56 20.87
N VAL A 198 7.99 10.07 20.02
CA VAL A 198 7.93 11.50 19.68
C VAL A 198 7.31 12.35 20.80
N ASN A 199 6.42 11.77 21.62
CA ASN A 199 5.79 12.46 22.75
C ASN A 199 5.66 11.53 23.97
N PRO A 200 6.78 11.16 24.60
CA PRO A 200 6.78 10.20 25.70
C PRO A 200 6.08 10.75 26.96
N SER A 201 6.02 12.07 27.13
CA SER A 201 5.32 12.69 28.27
C SER A 201 3.80 12.49 28.21
N ALA A 202 3.20 12.55 27.01
CA ALA A 202 1.76 12.35 26.84
C ALA A 202 1.40 10.90 26.47
N HIS A 203 2.29 10.19 25.77
CA HIS A 203 2.07 8.83 25.26
C HIS A 203 3.32 7.96 25.48
N PRO A 204 3.67 7.67 26.75
CA PRO A 204 4.88 6.91 27.07
C PRO A 204 4.82 5.52 26.43
N GLY A 205 5.94 5.09 25.84
CA GLY A 205 6.08 3.78 25.22
C GLY A 205 5.34 3.61 23.90
N ILE A 206 4.87 4.71 23.28
CA ILE A 206 4.37 4.72 21.90
C ILE A 206 5.47 5.17 20.96
N TRP A 207 5.90 4.27 20.10
CA TRP A 207 6.84 4.50 19.03
C TRP A 207 6.08 4.89 17.78
N SER A 208 6.57 5.88 17.04
CA SER A 208 5.92 6.32 15.80
C SER A 208 6.92 6.71 14.73
N CYS A 209 6.52 6.54 13.47
CA CYS A 209 7.20 7.12 12.32
C CYS A 209 6.48 8.38 11.81
N LYS A 210 7.07 9.00 10.79
CA LYS A 210 6.53 10.18 10.11
C LYS A 210 5.20 9.94 9.37
N ASN A 211 4.86 8.69 9.07
CA ASN A 211 3.63 8.34 8.37
C ASN A 211 2.48 7.92 9.29
N TYR A 212 2.54 8.27 10.57
CA TYR A 212 1.48 7.99 11.56
C TYR A 212 1.32 6.52 11.95
N HIS A 213 2.21 5.62 11.54
CA HIS A 213 2.30 4.30 12.16
C HIS A 213 2.70 4.46 13.62
N ARG A 214 2.02 3.71 14.50
CA ARG A 214 2.21 3.75 15.95
C ARG A 214 2.26 2.34 16.49
N TYR A 215 3.21 2.09 17.38
CA TYR A 215 3.39 0.80 18.01
C TYR A 215 3.60 1.00 19.50
N HIS A 216 3.01 0.14 20.31
CA HIS A 216 3.42 0.02 21.71
C HIS A 216 4.79 -0.64 21.78
N THR A 217 5.61 -0.24 22.75
CA THR A 217 6.95 -0.82 22.97
C THR A 217 6.90 -2.36 23.06
N ARG A 218 5.86 -2.92 23.69
CA ARG A 218 5.66 -4.36 23.85
C ARG A 218 5.25 -5.09 22.56
N GLU A 219 4.78 -4.36 21.55
CA GLU A 219 4.46 -4.93 20.24
C GLU A 219 5.73 -5.08 19.39
N LEU A 220 6.72 -4.22 19.61
CA LEU A 220 8.01 -4.25 18.93
C LEU A 220 9.01 -5.16 19.65
N TYR A 221 9.27 -4.91 20.94
CA TYR A 221 10.41 -5.47 21.66
C TYR A 221 10.03 -6.54 22.69
N PRO A 222 10.90 -7.55 22.92
CA PRO A 222 12.13 -7.81 22.16
C PRO A 222 11.80 -8.29 20.73
N LEU A 223 12.61 -7.87 19.75
CA LEU A 223 12.49 -8.36 18.39
C LEU A 223 12.72 -9.88 18.36
N ARG A 224 12.13 -10.55 17.38
CA ARG A 224 12.22 -12.02 17.23
C ARG A 224 13.12 -12.37 16.06
N GLU A 225 14.10 -13.24 16.30
CA GLU A 225 14.91 -13.82 15.22
C GLU A 225 14.07 -14.79 14.37
N THR A 226 14.29 -14.70 13.06
CA THR A 226 13.65 -15.52 12.03
C THR A 226 14.54 -15.55 10.78
N GLU A 227 14.05 -16.15 9.70
CA GLU A 227 14.61 -16.06 8.35
C GLU A 227 13.64 -15.29 7.42
N PHE A 228 14.20 -14.53 6.47
CA PHE A 228 13.49 -13.94 5.33
C PHE A 228 14.38 -14.06 4.09
N GLU A 229 13.83 -14.52 2.96
CA GLU A 229 14.57 -14.76 1.71
C GLU A 229 15.85 -15.61 1.88
N GLY A 230 15.82 -16.56 2.82
CA GLY A 230 16.93 -17.47 3.07
C GLY A 230 18.07 -16.89 3.94
N VAL A 231 17.88 -15.72 4.57
CA VAL A 231 18.89 -15.11 5.46
C VAL A 231 18.28 -14.71 6.81
N PRO A 232 19.09 -14.64 7.89
CA PRO A 232 18.60 -14.21 9.20
C PRO A 232 17.98 -12.80 9.16
N ALA A 233 16.83 -12.65 9.80
CA ALA A 233 16.05 -11.43 9.88
C ALA A 233 15.47 -11.24 11.29
N LEU A 234 14.98 -10.02 11.58
CA LEU A 234 14.23 -9.70 12.78
C LEU A 234 12.82 -9.25 12.41
N VAL A 235 11.86 -9.58 13.27
CA VAL A 235 10.46 -9.12 13.20
C VAL A 235 9.97 -8.59 14.55
N PRO A 236 8.92 -7.75 14.59
CA PRO A 236 8.30 -7.30 15.85
C PRO A 236 7.84 -8.47 16.74
N TYR A 237 7.84 -8.27 18.05
CA TYR A 237 7.39 -9.28 19.02
C TYR A 237 5.96 -9.77 18.76
N SER A 238 5.03 -8.82 18.57
CA SER A 238 3.62 -9.06 18.26
C SER A 238 3.32 -8.79 16.78
N PHE A 239 4.11 -9.39 15.88
CA PHE A 239 3.99 -9.21 14.43
C PHE A 239 2.57 -9.45 13.89
N ASP A 240 1.80 -10.36 14.49
CA ASP A 240 0.45 -10.71 14.07
C ASP A 240 -0.52 -9.56 14.34
N LYS A 241 -0.46 -8.99 15.55
CA LYS A 241 -1.20 -7.78 15.90
C LYS A 241 -0.79 -6.61 15.01
N VAL A 242 0.51 -6.40 14.81
CA VAL A 242 1.03 -5.33 13.94
C VAL A 242 0.43 -5.44 12.53
N LEU A 243 0.46 -6.63 11.93
CA LEU A 243 -0.12 -6.86 10.60
C LEU A 243 -1.65 -6.74 10.59
N MET A 244 -2.34 -7.20 11.64
CA MET A 244 -3.80 -7.10 11.73
C MET A 244 -4.27 -5.66 11.90
N ASP A 245 -3.54 -4.84 12.64
CA ASP A 245 -3.86 -3.41 12.81
C ASP A 245 -3.64 -2.64 11.50
N GLU A 246 -2.65 -3.05 10.70
CA GLU A 246 -2.31 -2.39 9.43
C GLU A 246 -3.19 -2.84 8.25
N TYR A 247 -3.34 -4.15 8.06
CA TYR A 247 -3.99 -4.73 6.87
C TYR A 247 -5.32 -5.44 7.17
N GLY A 248 -5.70 -5.54 8.45
CA GLY A 248 -6.86 -6.28 8.89
C GLY A 248 -6.64 -7.80 8.97
N PRO A 249 -7.47 -8.54 9.73
CA PRO A 249 -7.30 -9.98 9.94
C PRO A 249 -7.31 -10.82 8.65
N ARG A 250 -8.00 -10.34 7.60
CA ARG A 250 -8.09 -11.05 6.32
C ARG A 250 -6.77 -11.09 5.55
N ALA A 251 -5.84 -10.17 5.80
CA ALA A 251 -4.53 -10.18 5.14
C ALA A 251 -3.73 -11.45 5.47
N LEU A 252 -3.96 -12.03 6.66
CA LEU A 252 -3.27 -13.22 7.14
C LEU A 252 -3.94 -14.53 6.69
N THR A 253 -5.12 -14.47 6.07
CA THR A 253 -5.93 -15.66 5.76
C THR A 253 -6.49 -15.70 4.34
N LYS A 254 -6.55 -14.57 3.62
CA LYS A 254 -7.14 -14.52 2.27
C LYS A 254 -6.20 -15.16 1.26
N THR A 255 -6.57 -16.33 0.74
CA THR A 255 -5.73 -17.15 -0.15
C THR A 255 -5.86 -16.80 -1.64
N LEU A 256 -6.51 -15.69 -2.00
CA LEU A 256 -6.64 -15.19 -3.36
C LEU A 256 -6.47 -13.67 -3.36
N TYR A 257 -5.40 -13.17 -3.97
CA TYR A 257 -5.07 -11.75 -3.97
C TYR A 257 -4.18 -11.40 -5.16
N MET A 258 -4.39 -10.23 -5.78
CA MET A 258 -3.61 -9.72 -6.93
C MET A 258 -3.30 -10.78 -8.00
N GLY A 259 -4.31 -11.57 -8.41
CA GLY A 259 -4.14 -12.59 -9.45
C GLY A 259 -3.33 -13.82 -9.03
N HIS A 260 -3.08 -14.01 -7.74
CA HIS A 260 -2.34 -15.14 -7.19
C HIS A 260 -3.20 -15.92 -6.19
N ARG A 261 -3.03 -17.24 -6.19
CA ARG A 261 -3.67 -18.15 -5.24
C ARG A 261 -2.63 -18.80 -4.35
N TRP A 262 -2.83 -18.71 -3.04
CA TRP A 262 -2.00 -19.40 -2.07
C TRP A 262 -2.20 -20.91 -2.18
N ASN A 263 -1.08 -21.65 -2.31
CA ASN A 263 -1.05 -23.11 -2.28
C ASN A 263 -0.44 -23.58 -0.95
N PRO A 264 -1.23 -24.10 -0.01
CA PRO A 264 -0.74 -24.54 1.30
C PRO A 264 0.27 -25.69 1.23
N GLY A 265 0.16 -26.57 0.24
CA GLY A 265 1.06 -27.72 0.08
C GLY A 265 2.45 -27.33 -0.39
N LYS A 266 2.56 -26.25 -1.19
CA LYS A 266 3.84 -25.70 -1.65
C LYS A 266 4.37 -24.58 -0.73
N LYS A 267 3.49 -23.98 0.08
CA LYS A 267 3.75 -22.72 0.78
C LYS A 267 4.17 -21.60 -0.19
N GLU A 268 3.45 -21.51 -1.30
CA GLU A 268 3.75 -20.56 -2.37
C GLU A 268 2.49 -19.88 -2.89
N TRP A 269 2.64 -18.63 -3.29
CA TRP A 269 1.66 -17.90 -4.07
C TRP A 269 1.83 -18.26 -5.55
N ILE A 270 0.81 -18.90 -6.13
CA ILE A 270 0.85 -19.36 -7.53
C ILE A 270 0.04 -18.38 -8.40
N PRO A 271 0.61 -17.85 -9.50
CA PRO A 271 -0.14 -17.04 -10.44
C PRO A 271 -1.35 -17.81 -10.98
N GLU A 272 -2.52 -17.18 -10.97
CA GLU A 272 -3.67 -17.72 -11.68
C GLU A 272 -3.47 -17.51 -13.18
N LYS A 273 -3.69 -18.56 -13.97
CA LYS A 273 -3.80 -18.40 -15.42
C LYS A 273 -5.00 -17.50 -15.69
N PRO A 274 -4.88 -16.46 -16.54
CA PRO A 274 -6.05 -15.74 -17.00
C PRO A 274 -7.03 -16.74 -17.58
N ILE A 275 -8.25 -16.80 -17.05
CA ILE A 275 -9.30 -17.58 -17.68
C ILE A 275 -9.63 -16.84 -18.98
N LEU A 276 -9.06 -17.31 -20.10
CA LEU A 276 -9.48 -16.87 -21.42
C LEU A 276 -10.92 -17.34 -21.61
N ILE A 277 -11.84 -16.38 -21.46
CA ILE A 277 -13.30 -16.56 -21.57
C ILE A 277 -13.72 -17.19 -22.91
N HIS A 278 -12.81 -17.28 -23.89
CA HIS A 278 -13.04 -17.91 -25.19
C HIS A 278 -12.95 -19.44 -25.20
N GLU A 279 -12.39 -20.11 -24.18
CA GLU A 279 -12.30 -21.59 -24.18
C GLU A 279 -13.55 -22.29 -23.62
N VAL A 280 -14.29 -21.62 -22.73
CA VAL A 280 -15.51 -22.20 -22.13
C VAL A 280 -16.62 -22.30 -23.19
N ASP A 281 -16.68 -21.32 -24.08
CA ASP A 281 -17.69 -21.23 -25.13
C ASP A 281 -17.46 -22.28 -26.24
N GLN A 282 -16.21 -22.63 -26.54
CA GLN A 282 -15.89 -23.67 -27.51
C GLN A 282 -16.09 -25.10 -26.95
N LYS A 283 -15.76 -25.34 -25.68
CA LYS A 283 -16.02 -26.66 -25.05
C LYS A 283 -17.51 -26.91 -24.82
N GLN A 284 -18.31 -25.89 -24.49
CA GLN A 284 -19.76 -26.04 -24.35
C GLN A 284 -20.46 -26.18 -25.71
N LYS A 285 -20.00 -25.49 -26.77
CA LYS A 285 -20.54 -25.68 -28.13
C LYS A 285 -20.19 -27.04 -28.75
N ALA A 286 -19.02 -27.62 -28.44
CA ALA A 286 -18.62 -28.92 -28.95
C ALA A 286 -19.33 -30.13 -28.28
N GLN A 287 -19.90 -29.96 -27.08
CA GLN A 287 -20.60 -31.03 -26.36
C GLN A 287 -22.13 -30.97 -26.50
N GLY A 288 -22.69 -29.95 -27.16
CA GLY A 288 -24.14 -29.70 -27.27
C GLY A 288 -24.81 -30.06 -28.61
N GLN A 289 -24.10 -30.65 -29.57
CA GLN A 289 -24.69 -31.05 -30.86
C GLN A 289 -24.26 -32.49 -31.19
N PRO A 290 -25.09 -33.49 -30.86
CA PRO A 290 -25.97 -34.04 -31.89
C PRO A 290 -27.28 -34.61 -31.33
N GLN A 291 -28.29 -33.77 -31.04
CA GLN A 291 -29.66 -34.27 -30.80
C GLN A 291 -30.79 -33.44 -31.44
N ALA A 292 -30.48 -32.28 -32.03
CA ALA A 292 -31.50 -31.41 -32.62
C ALA A 292 -31.93 -31.78 -34.06
N GLN A 293 -31.25 -32.72 -34.73
CA GLN A 293 -31.58 -33.11 -36.11
C GLN A 293 -32.47 -34.36 -36.22
N GLU A 294 -32.67 -35.13 -35.15
CA GLU A 294 -33.45 -36.38 -35.21
C GLU A 294 -34.94 -36.19 -34.84
N GLN A 295 -35.30 -35.11 -34.14
CA GLN A 295 -36.69 -34.82 -33.74
C GLN A 295 -37.49 -34.05 -34.80
N ALA A 296 -36.84 -33.34 -35.73
CA ALA A 296 -37.52 -32.56 -36.77
C ALA A 296 -38.09 -33.42 -37.92
N GLN A 297 -37.65 -34.68 -38.08
CA GLN A 297 -38.13 -35.58 -39.14
C GLN A 297 -39.33 -36.46 -38.75
N ARG A 298 -39.77 -36.45 -37.47
CA ARG A 298 -40.88 -37.31 -37.00
C ARG A 298 -42.26 -36.66 -36.96
N GLN A 299 -42.40 -35.37 -37.27
CA GLN A 299 -43.68 -34.64 -37.14
C GLN A 299 -44.38 -34.30 -38.46
N ALA A 300 -43.95 -34.86 -39.60
CA ALA A 300 -44.61 -34.66 -40.88
C ALA A 300 -45.18 -35.98 -41.44
N GLN A 301 -46.37 -36.39 -40.96
CA GLN A 301 -47.32 -37.23 -41.71
C GLN A 301 -48.71 -37.24 -41.02
N PRO A 302 -49.83 -36.99 -41.72
CA PRO A 302 -51.18 -37.05 -41.15
C PRO A 302 -51.90 -38.36 -41.51
N GLY A 303 -52.73 -38.91 -40.60
CA GLY A 303 -53.77 -39.86 -40.99
C GLY A 303 -54.29 -40.85 -39.93
N ALA A 304 -55.55 -40.60 -39.54
CA ALA A 304 -56.66 -41.57 -39.43
C ALA A 304 -56.91 -42.40 -38.14
N GLN A 305 -58.22 -42.38 -37.78
CA GLN A 305 -59.01 -43.31 -36.94
C GLN A 305 -58.87 -43.22 -35.41
N ALA A 306 -59.88 -43.46 -34.57
CA ALA A 306 -61.34 -43.36 -34.60
C ALA A 306 -61.81 -43.78 -33.18
N GLN A 307 -62.76 -43.04 -32.59
CA GLN A 307 -63.85 -43.44 -31.65
C GLN A 307 -63.64 -44.51 -30.55
N ALA A 308 -64.03 -44.20 -29.30
CA ALA A 308 -65.26 -44.75 -28.67
C ALA A 308 -65.49 -44.29 -27.20
N GLN A 309 -66.71 -43.76 -26.96
CA GLN A 309 -67.64 -44.00 -25.82
C GLN A 309 -67.22 -43.56 -24.39
N ALA A 310 -67.87 -42.69 -23.60
CA ALA A 310 -69.26 -42.25 -23.33
C ALA A 310 -69.94 -42.89 -22.08
N LEU A 311 -70.39 -41.99 -21.16
CA LEU A 311 -71.46 -42.10 -20.12
C LEU A 311 -71.13 -42.94 -18.87
N ASP A 312 -71.40 -42.52 -17.62
CA ASP A 312 -72.70 -42.13 -17.01
C ASP A 312 -72.47 -41.45 -15.62
N GLN A 313 -73.01 -40.26 -15.33
CA GLN A 313 -74.08 -39.91 -14.34
C GLN A 313 -74.05 -40.63 -12.96
N ALA A 314 -74.46 -40.08 -11.81
CA ALA A 314 -74.76 -38.75 -11.29
C ALA A 314 -75.08 -38.88 -9.77
N LYS A 315 -74.89 -37.79 -9.00
CA LYS A 315 -75.53 -37.44 -7.70
C LYS A 315 -75.13 -38.24 -6.43
N THR A 316 -74.66 -37.54 -5.39
CA THR A 316 -75.44 -37.19 -4.17
C THR A 316 -74.67 -36.13 -3.33
N GLN A 317 -75.44 -35.38 -2.55
CA GLN A 317 -75.26 -34.10 -1.86
C GLN A 317 -74.17 -33.99 -0.75
N GLU A 318 -73.70 -32.76 -0.59
CA GLU A 318 -72.95 -32.09 0.50
C GLU A 318 -73.67 -32.05 1.88
N PRO A 319 -73.12 -31.43 2.96
CA PRO A 319 -71.73 -31.05 3.28
C PRO A 319 -71.31 -31.37 4.74
N LYS A 320 -70.03 -31.22 5.10
CA LYS A 320 -69.59 -30.39 6.25
C LYS A 320 -68.06 -30.29 6.37
N GLN A 321 -67.58 -29.05 6.15
CA GLN A 321 -66.65 -28.26 6.97
C GLN A 321 -65.32 -28.87 7.43
N GLY A 322 -64.22 -28.23 6.98
CA GLY A 322 -62.88 -28.39 7.55
C GLY A 322 -61.78 -27.97 6.57
N GLN A 323 -61.63 -26.66 6.38
CA GLN A 323 -60.68 -25.97 5.48
C GLN A 323 -59.19 -26.04 5.96
N PRO A 324 -58.20 -25.63 5.13
CA PRO A 324 -57.20 -26.60 4.68
C PRO A 324 -55.74 -26.08 4.65
N GLN A 325 -54.90 -26.90 4.01
CA GLN A 325 -53.81 -26.55 3.08
C GLN A 325 -52.37 -26.39 3.55
N THR A 326 -51.59 -27.31 2.98
CA THR A 326 -50.16 -27.36 2.70
C THR A 326 -49.76 -26.43 1.54
N GLN A 327 -48.53 -25.92 1.62
CA GLN A 327 -47.49 -25.85 0.57
C GLN A 327 -47.68 -25.13 -0.78
N GLU A 328 -46.57 -24.45 -1.13
CA GLU A 328 -45.93 -24.24 -2.43
C GLU A 328 -46.15 -22.95 -3.27
N GLN A 329 -45.00 -22.29 -3.48
CA GLN A 329 -44.41 -21.74 -4.71
C GLN A 329 -44.91 -20.44 -5.38
N LYS A 330 -43.88 -19.61 -5.64
CA LYS A 330 -43.51 -18.82 -6.85
C LYS A 330 -43.63 -17.28 -6.86
N GLN A 331 -42.45 -16.69 -7.10
CA GLN A 331 -42.06 -15.58 -7.99
C GLN A 331 -42.59 -14.16 -7.75
N ASP A 332 -41.67 -13.20 -7.52
CA ASP A 332 -41.37 -12.08 -8.45
C ASP A 332 -40.22 -11.18 -7.93
N HIS A 333 -39.38 -10.68 -8.85
CA HIS A 333 -38.30 -9.68 -8.64
C HIS A 333 -38.86 -8.23 -8.60
N PRO A 334 -38.06 -7.14 -8.45
CA PRO A 334 -36.94 -6.84 -7.54
C PRO A 334 -37.19 -5.52 -6.74
N HIS A 335 -36.69 -5.38 -5.50
CA HIS A 335 -36.57 -4.05 -4.90
C HIS A 335 -35.41 -3.95 -3.90
N MET A 336 -34.50 -3.01 -4.14
CA MET A 336 -33.52 -2.51 -3.15
C MET A 336 -34.25 -1.81 -2.00
N PRO A 337 -33.68 -1.85 -0.79
CA PRO A 337 -33.60 -0.62 0.00
C PRO A 337 -32.18 -0.26 0.44
N ARG A 338 -31.94 1.06 0.43
CA ARG A 338 -30.81 1.78 1.01
C ARG A 338 -30.88 1.82 2.54
N SER A 339 -29.73 2.18 3.13
CA SER A 339 -29.46 2.60 4.51
C SER A 339 -29.23 1.43 5.48
N ILE A 340 -28.13 1.38 6.23
CA ILE A 340 -27.69 2.40 7.19
C ILE A 340 -26.20 2.75 7.04
N GLN A 341 -25.96 4.06 6.96
CA GLN A 341 -24.69 4.73 7.16
C GLN A 341 -24.17 4.46 8.58
N SER A 342 -22.99 3.88 8.74
CA SER A 342 -22.19 4.07 9.95
C SER A 342 -21.24 5.25 9.71
N ASN A 343 -21.61 6.42 10.22
CA ASN A 343 -20.69 7.54 10.40
C ASN A 343 -19.61 7.15 11.43
N ALA A 344 -18.49 6.65 10.93
CA ALA A 344 -17.21 6.67 11.63
C ALA A 344 -16.14 6.93 10.58
N GLN A 345 -15.62 8.17 10.55
CA GLN A 345 -14.47 8.53 9.74
C GLN A 345 -13.28 7.65 10.14
N PRO A 346 -12.64 6.90 9.22
CA PRO A 346 -11.36 6.28 9.52
C PRO A 346 -10.31 7.37 9.65
N LYS A 347 -9.60 7.37 10.78
CA LYS A 347 -8.47 8.26 11.05
C LYS A 347 -7.32 7.88 10.13
N ALA A 348 -6.85 8.89 9.37
CA ALA A 348 -5.60 9.02 8.63
C ALA A 348 -4.74 7.75 8.41
N GLY A 349 -4.62 7.33 7.14
CA GLY A 349 -3.66 6.30 6.73
C GLY A 349 -3.79 5.76 5.30
N LEU A 350 -4.87 6.04 4.56
CA LEU A 350 -5.08 5.48 3.22
C LEU A 350 -5.07 6.56 2.12
N TRP A 351 -3.92 6.79 1.52
CA TRP A 351 -3.85 7.38 0.18
C TRP A 351 -2.99 6.62 -0.84
N ASN A 352 -2.39 5.48 -0.47
CA ASN A 352 -1.53 4.70 -1.38
C ASN A 352 -2.06 3.29 -1.73
N LEU A 353 -3.38 3.03 -1.73
CA LEU A 353 -3.88 1.74 -2.25
C LEU A 353 -5.39 1.67 -2.58
N LEU A 354 -5.94 2.66 -3.31
CA LEU A 354 -7.34 2.62 -3.77
C LEU A 354 -7.51 3.26 -5.15
N HIS A 355 -7.32 2.49 -6.23
CA HIS A 355 -7.97 2.71 -7.54
C HIS A 355 -8.00 1.41 -8.36
N VAL A 356 -8.99 0.54 -8.12
CA VAL A 356 -9.67 -0.27 -9.15
C VAL A 356 -11.10 -0.56 -8.65
N LEU A 357 -11.99 0.40 -8.89
CA LEU A 357 -13.30 0.22 -9.51
C LEU A 357 -13.65 1.52 -10.24
#